data_AF-A0A960W1T6-F1
#
_entry.id   AF-A0A960W1T6-F1
#
_cell.length_a   1.000
_cell.length_b   1.000
_cell.length_c   1.000
_cell.angle_alpha   90.00
_cell.angle_beta   90.00
_cell.angle_gamma   90.00
#
_symmetry.space_group_name_H-M   'P 1'
#
loop_
_entity.id
_entity.type
_entity.pdbx_description
1 polymer ?
#
loop_
_entity_poly.entity_id
_entity_poly.type
_entity_poly.pdbx_seq_one_letter_code
_entity_poly.pdbx_strand_id
1 'polypeptide(L)'
;MGGGYYSFDVAREARATNSDAFSYEGYAIGGDQTERREVHPILNPYQQKRECMNTTAIVVALDVTRSRGNDSRIMYEKLPTFLGQIEVQGYVQGTAISFCAIGDASSGDQAPLQVGQFEADNRLDQVLSNFWLEEGGGGTGQESYELAAHYYARHSVLDSLNRGQKGYFFFVGDEGFYPKVKKTQVKDVIGVDIPEDIDSSVIFRELQEKYHVFLILPKKSWEERKADIDAEIKQRVEAAGGQYKNVDIRASLIWNNRNDLDVHIIPPSGEEIYYAHKQSACGGWLDVDMNVRGETTKPVENIRWARGKAPKGHYKVFVQNYAFHENKHSPTSFRVEVEVAGEIKHFEGIASPNGETGPSSNQYVYEFDFDPAKPRKNSEGEVLEEDKYARYRDEVIVEQWANVLPRENILLIEDPNTIIDVMLGALSLVAAGNDLDTFIVDMKNRDTANALIEQTGQALEGLAKSRTLAKVETKGILPQKDSGKKRGGGAKRL
;
A
#
# COMPACT_ATOMS: atom_id res chain seq x y z
N MET A 1 -9.84 29.11 -3.37
CA MET A 1 -11.20 28.84 -3.89
C MET A 1 -12.05 28.41 -2.72
N GLY A 2 -13.23 29.02 -2.55
CA GLY A 2 -13.99 28.97 -1.30
C GLY A 2 -15.40 28.41 -1.47
N GLY A 3 -15.89 27.81 -0.37
CA GLY A 3 -17.30 27.72 -0.01
C GLY A 3 -18.21 26.95 -0.95
N GLY A 4 -17.92 25.66 -1.17
CA GLY A 4 -18.91 24.70 -1.67
C GLY A 4 -19.36 23.77 -0.54
N TYR A 5 -20.57 23.22 -0.65
CA TYR A 5 -21.09 22.17 0.24
C TYR A 5 -21.28 20.89 -0.57
N TYR A 6 -21.16 19.74 0.07
CA TYR A 6 -21.34 18.44 -0.57
C TYR A 6 -22.82 18.10 -0.67
N SER A 7 -23.30 17.69 -1.85
CA SER A 7 -24.71 17.35 -2.08
C SER A 7 -24.87 15.86 -2.41
N PHE A 8 -25.54 15.14 -1.52
CA PHE A 8 -25.81 13.72 -1.66
C PHE A 8 -26.61 13.36 -2.92
N ASP A 9 -27.61 14.17 -3.28
CA ASP A 9 -28.45 13.88 -4.45
C ASP A 9 -27.64 13.98 -5.75
N VAL A 10 -26.77 14.98 -5.86
CA VAL A 10 -25.88 15.18 -7.00
C VAL A 10 -24.82 14.07 -7.06
N ALA A 11 -24.22 13.69 -5.92
CA ALA A 11 -23.26 12.60 -5.86
C ALA A 11 -23.91 11.26 -6.27
N ARG A 12 -25.14 11.00 -5.81
CA ARG A 12 -25.90 9.79 -6.16
C ARG A 12 -26.25 9.74 -7.65
N GLU A 13 -26.64 10.86 -8.24
CA GLU A 13 -26.94 10.96 -9.67
C GLU A 13 -25.69 10.80 -10.55
N ALA A 14 -24.57 11.42 -10.15
CA ALA A 14 -23.28 11.26 -10.83
C ALA A 14 -22.79 9.81 -10.81
N ARG A 15 -22.97 9.09 -9.69
CA ARG A 15 -22.57 7.68 -9.56
C ARG A 15 -23.56 6.70 -10.19
N ALA A 16 -24.85 7.05 -10.27
CA ALA A 16 -25.85 6.24 -10.98
C ALA A 16 -25.65 6.29 -12.52
N THR A 17 -25.07 7.37 -13.02
CA THR A 17 -24.72 7.54 -14.45
C THR A 17 -23.31 7.06 -14.78
N ASN A 18 -22.41 7.04 -13.79
CA ASN A 18 -21.03 6.58 -13.90
C ASN A 18 -20.87 5.25 -13.14
N SER A 19 -21.31 4.14 -13.76
CA SER A 19 -21.38 2.82 -13.11
C SER A 19 -20.01 2.24 -12.72
N ASP A 20 -18.93 2.77 -13.28
CA ASP A 20 -17.56 2.29 -13.06
C ASP A 20 -16.69 3.43 -12.53
N ALA A 21 -16.67 3.56 -11.20
CA ALA A 21 -15.56 4.20 -10.51
C ALA A 21 -14.24 3.56 -10.94
N PHE A 22 -13.17 4.35 -11.07
CA PHE A 22 -11.85 3.91 -11.53
C PHE A 22 -11.78 3.45 -12.99
N SER A 23 -12.68 3.91 -13.84
CA SER A 23 -12.71 3.62 -15.29
C SER A 23 -11.69 4.41 -16.11
N TYR A 24 -10.72 5.07 -15.48
CA TYR A 24 -9.75 5.87 -16.22
C TYR A 24 -8.76 4.97 -16.97
N GLU A 25 -8.94 4.86 -18.29
CA GLU A 25 -8.08 4.06 -19.19
C GLU A 25 -6.99 4.89 -19.90
N GLY A 26 -6.96 6.22 -19.73
CA GLY A 26 -5.99 7.14 -20.34
C GLY A 26 -6.61 8.44 -20.88
N TYR A 27 -5.80 9.33 -21.46
CA TYR A 27 -6.28 10.55 -22.13
C TYR A 27 -5.68 10.72 -23.53
N ALA A 28 -6.49 11.18 -24.49
CA ALA A 28 -6.04 11.48 -25.85
C ALA A 28 -5.46 12.90 -25.92
N ILE A 29 -4.13 13.02 -25.99
CA ILE A 29 -3.49 14.32 -26.22
C ILE A 29 -3.50 14.58 -27.74
N GLY A 30 -4.43 15.41 -28.19
CA GLY A 30 -4.36 16.18 -29.43
C GLY A 30 -4.15 15.39 -30.73
N GLY A 31 -5.24 15.19 -31.49
CA GLY A 31 -5.23 15.01 -32.95
C GLY A 31 -4.59 13.74 -33.53
N ASP A 32 -3.82 12.98 -32.76
CA ASP A 32 -3.21 11.73 -33.18
C ASP A 32 -3.73 10.58 -32.32
N GLN A 33 -4.19 9.51 -32.96
CA GLN A 33 -4.87 8.35 -32.34
C GLN A 33 -3.89 7.44 -31.56
N THR A 34 -3.13 8.00 -30.62
CA THR A 34 -2.37 7.22 -29.64
C THR A 34 -2.80 7.65 -28.24
N GLU A 35 -3.68 6.85 -27.62
CA GLU A 35 -3.99 6.98 -26.19
C GLU A 35 -2.71 6.79 -25.39
N ARG A 36 -2.25 7.85 -24.71
CA ARG A 36 -1.17 7.72 -23.73
C ARG A 36 -1.79 7.43 -22.38
N ARG A 37 -1.32 6.36 -21.73
CA ARG A 37 -1.68 6.01 -20.36
C ARG A 37 -0.78 6.80 -19.41
N GLU A 38 -1.22 7.99 -19.02
CA GLU A 38 -0.54 8.87 -18.06
C GLU A 38 -1.53 9.25 -16.94
N VAL A 39 -1.03 9.67 -15.78
CA VAL A 39 -1.87 10.17 -14.69
C VAL A 39 -2.77 11.30 -15.18
N HIS A 40 -4.07 11.26 -14.84
CA HIS A 40 -5.00 12.31 -15.21
C HIS A 40 -4.48 13.69 -14.74
N PRO A 41 -4.54 14.76 -15.55
CA PRO A 41 -3.91 16.05 -15.23
C PRO A 41 -4.29 16.66 -13.87
N ILE A 42 -5.54 16.48 -13.41
CA ILE A 42 -5.99 17.00 -12.10
C ILE A 42 -5.38 16.25 -10.91
N LEU A 43 -4.88 15.04 -11.13
CA LEU A 43 -4.26 14.17 -10.13
C LEU A 43 -2.73 14.19 -10.23
N ASN A 44 -2.16 14.71 -11.31
CA ASN A 44 -0.73 14.72 -11.53
C ASN A 44 -0.01 15.62 -10.49
N PRO A 45 0.91 15.08 -9.67
CA PRO A 45 1.66 15.84 -8.67
C PRO A 45 2.84 16.63 -9.25
N TYR A 46 3.24 16.38 -10.51
CA TYR A 46 4.45 16.92 -11.10
C TYR A 46 4.46 18.46 -11.15
N GLN A 47 5.40 19.06 -10.43
CA GLN A 47 5.56 20.52 -10.27
C GLN A 47 4.29 21.24 -9.78
N GLN A 48 3.38 20.52 -9.13
CA GLN A 48 2.18 21.08 -8.56
C GLN A 48 2.26 21.16 -7.04
N LYS A 49 1.51 22.09 -6.46
CA LYS A 49 1.24 22.16 -5.02
C LYS A 49 -0.26 21.97 -4.80
N ARG A 50 -0.64 21.43 -3.64
CA ARG A 50 -2.04 21.41 -3.18
C ARG A 50 -2.22 22.40 -2.04
N GLU A 51 -3.27 23.19 -2.13
CA GLU A 51 -3.52 24.28 -1.19
C GLU A 51 -4.89 24.08 -0.53
N CYS A 52 -4.93 24.17 0.79
CA CYS A 52 -6.16 24.10 1.57
C CYS A 52 -6.36 25.43 2.30
N MET A 53 -7.38 26.19 1.89
CA MET A 53 -7.78 27.45 2.53
C MET A 53 -8.92 27.26 3.54
N ASN A 54 -9.45 26.04 3.63
CA ASN A 54 -10.53 25.68 4.53
C ASN A 54 -10.04 25.60 5.98
N THR A 55 -10.99 25.62 6.93
CA THR A 55 -10.68 25.58 8.36
C THR A 55 -9.91 24.31 8.73
N THR A 56 -10.36 23.17 8.19
CA THR A 56 -9.83 21.84 8.47
C THR A 56 -9.41 21.16 7.17
N ALA A 57 -8.15 20.76 7.07
CA ALA A 57 -7.63 19.96 5.97
C ALA A 57 -7.64 18.47 6.36
N ILE A 58 -8.22 17.62 5.52
CA ILE A 58 -8.17 16.16 5.66
C ILE A 58 -7.51 15.56 4.42
N VAL A 59 -6.58 14.64 4.62
CA VAL A 59 -6.01 13.82 3.54
C VAL A 59 -6.40 12.38 3.79
N VAL A 60 -6.87 11.72 2.73
CA VAL A 60 -7.13 10.28 2.70
C VAL A 60 -6.24 9.69 1.62
N ALA A 61 -5.17 9.02 2.05
CA ALA A 61 -4.20 8.38 1.19
C ALA A 61 -4.47 6.87 1.16
N LEU A 62 -4.96 6.42 0.02
CA LEU A 62 -5.42 5.06 -0.23
C LEU A 62 -4.33 4.27 -0.94
N ASP A 63 -3.97 3.12 -0.40
CA ASP A 63 -3.26 2.10 -1.14
C ASP A 63 -4.19 1.53 -2.23
N VAL A 64 -3.78 1.68 -3.49
CA VAL A 64 -4.54 1.23 -4.66
C VAL A 64 -3.90 0.01 -5.32
N THR A 65 -2.99 -0.67 -4.64
CA THR A 65 -2.29 -1.84 -5.18
C THR A 65 -3.16 -3.09 -5.16
N ARG A 66 -2.77 -4.07 -5.98
CA ARG A 66 -3.51 -5.30 -6.24
C ARG A 66 -3.75 -6.13 -4.99
N SER A 67 -2.83 -6.11 -4.02
CA SER A 67 -2.98 -6.84 -2.77
C SER A 67 -4.31 -6.49 -2.10
N ARG A 68 -4.81 -5.26 -2.22
CA ARG A 68 -6.07 -4.82 -1.62
C ARG A 68 -7.34 -5.45 -2.20
N GLY A 69 -7.29 -6.18 -3.31
CA GLY A 69 -8.46 -6.84 -3.89
C GLY A 69 -9.64 -5.87 -4.11
N ASN A 70 -10.83 -6.21 -3.57
CA ASN A 70 -12.03 -5.38 -3.68
C ASN A 70 -12.15 -4.31 -2.56
N ASP A 71 -11.22 -4.25 -1.61
CA ASP A 71 -11.32 -3.38 -0.43
C ASP A 71 -11.20 -1.90 -0.79
N SER A 72 -10.27 -1.55 -1.69
CA SER A 72 -10.10 -0.17 -2.17
C SER A 72 -11.34 0.31 -2.93
N ARG A 73 -12.07 -0.60 -3.58
CA ARG A 73 -13.37 -0.32 -4.22
C ARG A 73 -14.48 -0.12 -3.19
N ILE A 74 -14.57 -0.97 -2.17
CA ILE A 74 -15.55 -0.82 -1.07
C ILE A 74 -15.32 0.50 -0.33
N MET A 75 -14.07 0.82 -0.02
CA MET A 75 -13.69 2.09 0.60
C MET A 75 -14.16 3.26 -0.27
N TYR A 76 -13.85 3.24 -1.56
CA TYR A 76 -14.30 4.23 -2.52
C TYR A 76 -15.81 4.41 -2.59
N GLU A 77 -16.55 3.30 -2.59
CA GLU A 77 -18.01 3.31 -2.61
C GLU A 77 -18.60 3.98 -1.37
N LYS A 78 -17.96 3.82 -0.21
CA LYS A 78 -18.41 4.37 1.07
C LYS A 78 -17.92 5.77 1.39
N LEU A 79 -16.94 6.31 0.65
CA LEU A 79 -16.39 7.66 0.88
C LEU A 79 -17.41 8.82 0.84
N PRO A 80 -18.46 8.83 -0.01
CA PRO A 80 -19.52 9.84 0.07
C PRO A 80 -20.26 9.83 1.39
N THR A 81 -20.51 8.64 1.93
CA THR A 81 -21.16 8.46 3.22
C THR A 81 -20.30 9.06 4.32
N PHE A 82 -18.98 8.89 4.25
CA PHE A 82 -18.03 9.53 5.16
C PHE A 82 -18.08 11.05 5.10
N LEU A 83 -18.00 11.63 3.90
CA LEU A 83 -18.05 13.08 3.69
C LEU A 83 -19.32 13.68 4.27
N GLY A 84 -20.45 13.05 3.94
CA GLY A 84 -21.73 13.44 4.45
C GLY A 84 -21.87 13.28 5.97
N GLN A 85 -21.28 12.24 6.55
CA GLN A 85 -21.29 12.04 8.00
C GLN A 85 -20.42 13.06 8.74
N ILE A 86 -19.27 13.47 8.18
CA ILE A 86 -18.48 14.57 8.74
C ILE A 86 -19.34 15.84 8.84
N GLU A 87 -20.06 16.17 7.77
CA GLU A 87 -20.88 17.38 7.70
C GLU A 87 -22.08 17.32 8.65
N VAL A 88 -22.80 16.19 8.69
CA VAL A 88 -23.97 15.98 9.55
C VAL A 88 -23.59 16.02 11.03
N GLN A 89 -22.47 15.39 11.41
CA GLN A 89 -22.07 15.27 12.82
C GLN A 89 -21.32 16.49 13.33
N GLY A 90 -20.71 17.27 12.43
CA GLY A 90 -19.98 18.49 12.80
C GLY A 90 -18.76 18.23 13.69
N TYR A 91 -18.18 17.01 13.65
CA TYR A 91 -16.95 16.67 14.39
C TYR A 91 -15.80 17.64 14.06
N VAL A 92 -15.76 18.08 12.82
CA VAL A 92 -14.86 19.12 12.32
C VAL A 92 -15.65 20.09 11.44
N GLN A 93 -15.32 21.38 11.51
CA GLN A 93 -15.97 22.42 10.72
C GLN A 93 -15.10 22.87 9.55
N GLY A 94 -15.76 23.32 8.48
CA GLY A 94 -15.11 23.90 7.31
C GLY A 94 -14.06 22.96 6.73
N THR A 95 -14.46 21.73 6.41
CA THR A 95 -13.56 20.67 5.95
C THR A 95 -13.28 20.82 4.46
N ALA A 96 -12.04 20.53 4.04
CA ALA A 96 -11.74 20.14 2.67
C ALA A 96 -10.90 18.87 2.67
N ILE A 97 -11.18 17.98 1.73
CA ILE A 97 -10.55 16.67 1.63
C ILE A 97 -9.70 16.61 0.37
N SER A 98 -8.49 16.10 0.50
CA SER A 98 -7.63 15.73 -0.62
C SER A 98 -7.48 14.21 -0.62
N PHE A 99 -7.82 13.58 -1.75
CA PHE A 99 -7.57 12.16 -1.96
C PHE A 99 -6.21 11.94 -2.59
N CYS A 100 -5.53 10.90 -2.14
CA CYS A 100 -4.26 10.45 -2.70
C CYS A 100 -4.36 8.96 -2.98
N ALA A 101 -3.92 8.52 -4.16
CA ALA A 101 -3.71 7.10 -4.43
C ALA A 101 -2.22 6.80 -4.42
N ILE A 102 -1.86 5.74 -3.71
CA ILE A 102 -0.50 5.25 -3.50
C ILE A 102 -0.35 3.94 -4.27
N GLY A 103 0.61 3.89 -5.18
CA GLY A 103 1.10 2.67 -5.81
C GLY A 103 2.58 2.46 -5.51
N ASP A 104 3.27 1.74 -6.40
CA ASP A 104 4.65 1.33 -6.22
C ASP A 104 5.63 2.01 -7.20
N ALA A 105 6.25 3.09 -6.75
CA ALA A 105 7.30 3.82 -7.46
C ALA A 105 8.58 3.01 -7.67
N SER A 106 8.76 1.89 -6.96
CA SER A 106 9.91 1.00 -7.12
C SER A 106 9.65 -0.16 -8.08
N SER A 107 8.39 -0.42 -8.44
CA SER A 107 7.99 -1.53 -9.33
C SER A 107 7.56 -1.08 -10.73
N GLY A 108 7.81 0.20 -11.05
CA GLY A 108 7.61 0.80 -12.37
C GLY A 108 6.16 1.06 -12.74
N ASP A 109 5.31 1.29 -11.72
CA ASP A 109 4.00 1.91 -11.89
C ASP A 109 4.14 3.22 -12.68
N GLN A 110 3.20 3.48 -13.61
CA GLN A 110 3.18 4.71 -14.42
C GLN A 110 2.55 5.89 -13.63
N ALA A 111 1.75 5.56 -12.62
CA ALA A 111 1.02 6.44 -11.73
C ALA A 111 1.27 6.10 -10.24
N PRO A 112 2.54 6.00 -9.79
CA PRO A 112 2.88 5.52 -8.44
C PRO A 112 2.40 6.47 -7.33
N LEU A 113 2.08 7.71 -7.68
CA LEU A 113 1.46 8.69 -6.81
C LEU A 113 0.48 9.55 -7.60
N GLN A 114 -0.76 9.62 -7.14
CA GLN A 114 -1.81 10.47 -7.70
C GLN A 114 -2.39 11.33 -6.59
N VAL A 115 -2.36 12.65 -6.74
CA VAL A 115 -2.72 13.58 -5.67
C VAL A 115 -3.80 14.55 -6.11
N GLY A 116 -5.01 14.39 -5.56
CA GLY A 116 -6.13 15.30 -5.77
C GLY A 116 -5.96 16.62 -5.02
N GLN A 117 -6.65 17.66 -5.49
CA GLN A 117 -6.75 18.93 -4.76
C GLN A 117 -7.61 18.78 -3.49
N PHE A 118 -7.41 19.67 -2.52
CA PHE A 118 -8.33 19.83 -1.40
C PHE A 118 -9.66 20.40 -1.88
N GLU A 119 -10.71 19.59 -1.84
CA GLU A 119 -12.06 19.97 -2.26
C GLU A 119 -13.07 19.77 -1.12
N ALA A 120 -14.12 20.59 -1.11
CA ALA A 120 -15.18 20.58 -0.10
C ALA A 120 -16.57 20.36 -0.69
N ASP A 121 -16.65 20.06 -1.99
CA ASP A 121 -17.89 19.92 -2.74
C ASP A 121 -17.84 18.68 -3.66
N ASN A 122 -18.85 18.53 -4.50
CA ASN A 122 -19.01 17.37 -5.39
C ASN A 122 -17.88 17.19 -6.41
N ARG A 123 -16.92 18.12 -6.54
CA ARG A 123 -15.68 17.89 -7.31
C ARG A 123 -14.88 16.73 -6.75
N LEU A 124 -15.10 16.35 -5.49
CA LEU A 124 -14.55 15.11 -4.91
C LEU A 124 -14.95 13.87 -5.72
N ASP A 125 -16.18 13.77 -6.23
CA ASP A 125 -16.60 12.65 -7.08
C ASP A 125 -15.83 12.62 -8.41
N GLN A 126 -15.53 13.79 -8.98
CA GLN A 126 -14.73 13.90 -10.21
C GLN A 126 -13.26 13.55 -9.96
N VAL A 127 -12.69 13.97 -8.83
CA VAL A 127 -11.33 13.58 -8.43
C VAL A 127 -11.26 12.06 -8.30
N LEU A 128 -12.25 11.50 -7.60
CA LEU A 128 -12.38 10.08 -7.33
C LEU A 128 -12.53 9.26 -8.62
N SER A 129 -13.38 9.67 -9.57
CA SER A 129 -13.60 8.92 -10.82
C SER A 129 -12.37 8.87 -11.74
N ASN A 130 -11.42 9.79 -11.57
CA ASN A 130 -10.23 9.90 -12.42
C ASN A 130 -9.02 9.15 -11.86
N PHE A 131 -9.11 8.52 -10.69
CA PHE A 131 -8.01 7.70 -10.19
C PHE A 131 -7.78 6.51 -11.11
N TRP A 132 -6.53 6.33 -11.47
CA TRP A 132 -6.08 5.14 -12.17
C TRP A 132 -5.72 4.07 -11.14
N LEU A 133 -6.50 2.99 -11.06
CA LEU A 133 -6.10 1.79 -10.34
C LEU A 133 -5.11 1.03 -11.22
N GLU A 134 -3.83 1.33 -11.04
CA GLU A 134 -2.83 0.41 -11.50
C GLU A 134 -2.93 -0.80 -10.58
N GLU A 135 -3.45 -1.94 -11.07
CA GLU A 135 -3.43 -3.23 -10.36
C GLU A 135 -1.98 -3.76 -10.21
N GLY A 136 -1.05 -2.87 -9.89
CA GLY A 136 0.34 -3.10 -9.60
C GLY A 136 0.58 -3.52 -8.16
N GLY A 137 1.86 -3.63 -7.84
CA GLY A 137 2.36 -4.15 -6.58
C GLY A 137 3.73 -4.77 -6.83
N GLY A 138 4.72 -4.36 -6.04
CA GLY A 138 6.06 -4.93 -6.12
C GLY A 138 6.18 -6.27 -5.42
N GLY A 139 5.18 -6.64 -4.62
CA GLY A 139 5.28 -7.74 -3.66
C GLY A 139 6.65 -7.79 -2.95
N THR A 140 7.11 -6.60 -2.58
CA THR A 140 8.21 -6.35 -1.63
C THR A 140 7.66 -6.27 -0.20
N GLY A 141 6.32 -6.20 -0.06
CA GLY A 141 5.61 -5.89 1.18
C GLY A 141 5.73 -4.42 1.56
N GLN A 142 6.03 -3.56 0.58
CA GLN A 142 6.21 -2.13 0.74
C GLN A 142 5.62 -1.37 -0.44
N GLU A 143 4.93 -0.28 -0.13
CA GLU A 143 4.37 0.66 -1.11
C GLU A 143 4.89 2.08 -0.88
N SER A 144 4.61 3.01 -1.82
CA SER A 144 5.19 4.36 -1.83
C SER A 144 4.57 5.34 -0.83
N TYR A 145 4.22 4.87 0.37
CA TYR A 145 3.67 5.70 1.44
C TYR A 145 4.60 6.86 1.80
N GLU A 146 5.91 6.64 1.77
CA GLU A 146 6.93 7.66 2.03
C GLU A 146 6.94 8.75 0.96
N LEU A 147 6.62 8.43 -0.29
CA LEU A 147 6.54 9.39 -1.38
C LEU A 147 5.29 10.28 -1.22
N ALA A 148 4.16 9.69 -0.84
CA ALA A 148 2.97 10.44 -0.46
C ALA A 148 3.23 11.35 0.75
N ALA A 149 3.88 10.82 1.78
CA ALA A 149 4.29 11.59 2.94
C ALA A 149 5.21 12.77 2.55
N HIS A 150 6.17 12.56 1.67
CA HIS A 150 7.05 13.61 1.16
C HIS A 150 6.27 14.71 0.44
N TYR A 151 5.34 14.32 -0.45
CA TYR A 151 4.51 15.26 -1.17
C TYR A 151 3.70 16.14 -0.20
N TYR A 152 2.94 15.57 0.72
CA TYR A 152 2.14 16.38 1.64
C TYR A 152 2.96 17.10 2.71
N ALA A 153 4.12 16.58 3.11
CA ALA A 153 5.00 17.29 4.03
C ALA A 153 5.56 18.58 3.40
N ARG A 154 5.89 18.58 2.10
CA ARG A 154 6.65 19.69 1.48
C ARG A 154 5.93 20.44 0.36
N HIS A 155 4.89 19.85 -0.24
CA HIS A 155 4.15 20.38 -1.39
C HIS A 155 2.67 20.65 -1.09
N SER A 156 2.24 20.46 0.17
CA SER A 156 0.96 20.99 0.64
C SER A 156 1.11 22.31 1.40
N VAL A 157 0.18 23.22 1.16
CA VAL A 157 0.03 24.50 1.86
C VAL A 157 -1.30 24.49 2.60
N LEU A 158 -1.26 24.58 3.92
CA LEU A 158 -2.44 24.56 4.77
C LEU A 158 -2.59 25.89 5.48
N ASP A 159 -3.66 26.62 5.21
CA ASP A 159 -3.96 27.84 5.96
C ASP A 159 -4.33 27.54 7.42
N SER A 160 -4.79 26.32 7.73
CA SER A 160 -5.03 25.86 9.11
C SER A 160 -3.77 25.92 9.97
N LEU A 161 -2.60 25.66 9.39
CA LEU A 161 -1.33 25.72 10.12
C LEU A 161 -0.97 27.15 10.52
N ASN A 162 -1.30 28.14 9.70
CA ASN A 162 -1.13 29.55 10.05
C ASN A 162 -1.99 29.94 11.26
N ARG A 163 -3.10 29.23 11.48
CA ARG A 163 -3.97 29.36 12.67
C ARG A 163 -3.54 28.47 13.85
N GLY A 164 -2.40 27.79 13.75
CA GLY A 164 -1.92 26.87 14.77
C GLY A 164 -2.70 25.55 14.85
N GLN A 165 -3.43 25.18 13.79
CA GLN A 165 -4.23 23.96 13.71
C GLN A 165 -3.65 23.00 12.65
N LYS A 166 -3.29 21.79 13.07
CA LYS A 166 -2.84 20.74 12.16
C LYS A 166 -4.00 20.22 11.32
N GLY A 167 -3.70 19.72 10.13
CA GLY A 167 -4.66 18.91 9.37
C GLY A 167 -4.78 17.49 9.93
N TYR A 168 -5.58 16.66 9.28
CA TYR A 168 -5.70 15.22 9.56
C TYR A 168 -5.24 14.43 8.34
N PHE A 169 -4.50 13.35 8.56
CA PHE A 169 -3.96 12.52 7.49
C PHE A 169 -4.21 11.06 7.83
N PHE A 170 -4.91 10.35 6.94
CA PHE A 170 -5.21 8.94 7.07
C PHE A 170 -4.52 8.17 5.94
N PHE A 171 -3.55 7.33 6.30
CA PHE A 171 -3.11 6.25 5.43
C PHE A 171 -4.08 5.07 5.59
N VAL A 172 -4.48 4.47 4.47
CA VAL A 172 -5.30 3.26 4.44
C VAL A 172 -4.56 2.23 3.60
N GLY A 173 -4.10 1.16 4.23
CA GLY A 173 -3.02 0.34 3.66
C GLY A 173 -2.74 -0.94 4.43
N ASP A 174 -2.16 -1.95 3.78
CA ASP A 174 -1.81 -3.26 4.37
C ASP A 174 -0.33 -3.61 4.22
N GLU A 175 0.47 -2.70 3.69
CA GLU A 175 1.90 -2.91 3.49
C GLU A 175 2.76 -1.92 4.30
N GLY A 176 4.06 -2.22 4.35
CA GLY A 176 5.07 -1.31 4.87
C GLY A 176 5.35 -0.14 3.93
N PHE A 177 6.21 0.77 4.35
CA PHE A 177 6.71 1.88 3.52
C PHE A 177 8.17 1.64 3.12
N TYR A 178 8.65 2.25 2.04
CA TYR A 178 10.07 2.17 1.71
C TYR A 178 10.92 2.99 2.72
N PRO A 179 12.05 2.47 3.23
CA PRO A 179 12.84 3.17 4.26
C PRO A 179 13.46 4.50 3.82
N LYS A 180 13.54 4.75 2.51
CA LYS A 180 14.06 6.00 1.95
C LYS A 180 13.18 6.52 0.83
N VAL A 181 12.97 7.82 0.83
CA VAL A 181 12.45 8.56 -0.32
C VAL A 181 13.60 8.76 -1.32
N LYS A 182 13.54 8.08 -2.47
CA LYS A 182 14.60 8.18 -3.47
C LYS A 182 14.55 9.51 -4.21
N LYS A 183 15.70 10.15 -4.39
CA LYS A 183 15.86 11.38 -5.16
C LYS A 183 15.30 11.26 -6.58
N THR A 184 15.53 10.13 -7.24
CA THR A 184 15.04 9.87 -8.60
C THR A 184 13.52 9.86 -8.63
N GLN A 185 12.88 9.17 -7.69
CA GLN A 185 11.41 9.12 -7.60
C GLN A 185 10.79 10.51 -7.34
N VAL A 186 11.40 11.32 -6.46
CA VAL A 186 10.94 12.70 -6.24
C VAL A 186 11.08 13.56 -7.50
N LYS A 187 12.18 13.40 -8.25
CA LYS A 187 12.37 14.10 -9.51
C LYS A 187 11.36 13.68 -10.58
N ASP A 188 11.17 12.38 -10.75
CA ASP A 188 10.38 11.84 -11.84
C ASP A 188 8.88 12.00 -11.59
N VAL A 189 8.43 11.82 -10.33
CA VAL A 189 7.01 11.85 -9.96
C VAL A 189 6.57 13.25 -9.52
N ILE A 190 7.35 13.93 -8.65
CA ILE A 190 6.98 15.23 -8.08
C ILE A 190 7.58 16.39 -8.89
N GLY A 191 8.60 16.15 -9.73
CA GLY A 191 9.21 17.17 -10.57
C GLY A 191 10.18 18.10 -9.84
N VAL A 192 10.75 17.65 -8.72
CA VAL A 192 11.63 18.46 -7.86
C VAL A 192 12.96 17.76 -7.64
N ASP A 193 14.05 18.50 -7.84
CA ASP A 193 15.40 18.02 -7.53
C ASP A 193 15.71 18.22 -6.04
N ILE A 194 15.99 17.12 -5.35
CA ILE A 194 16.51 17.10 -3.98
C ILE A 194 18.00 16.73 -3.99
N PRO A 195 18.81 17.14 -2.99
CA PRO A 195 20.25 16.90 -3.01
C PRO A 195 20.60 15.42 -2.96
N GLU A 196 19.95 14.65 -2.08
CA GLU A 196 20.20 13.23 -1.80
C GLU A 196 18.91 12.50 -1.38
N ASP A 197 18.97 11.17 -1.29
CA ASP A 197 17.87 10.34 -0.76
C ASP A 197 17.60 10.69 0.71
N ILE A 198 16.32 10.71 1.10
CA ILE A 198 15.90 11.13 2.44
C ILE A 198 15.40 9.91 3.21
N ASP A 199 15.81 9.76 4.46
CA ASP A 199 15.26 8.74 5.34
C ASP A 199 13.77 9.00 5.58
N SER A 200 12.93 7.98 5.37
CA SER A 200 11.47 8.13 5.47
C SER A 200 11.02 8.58 6.85
N SER A 201 11.75 8.23 7.92
CA SER A 201 11.44 8.69 9.29
C SER A 201 11.50 10.21 9.43
N VAL A 202 12.39 10.87 8.69
CA VAL A 202 12.49 12.34 8.66
C VAL A 202 11.23 12.93 8.03
N ILE A 203 10.78 12.34 6.92
CA ILE A 203 9.61 12.81 6.19
C ILE A 203 8.31 12.56 6.95
N PHE A 204 8.15 11.40 7.59
CA PHE A 204 6.99 11.16 8.44
C PHE A 204 6.94 12.09 9.65
N ARG A 205 8.10 12.51 10.18
CA ARG A 205 8.15 13.54 11.23
C ARG A 205 7.72 14.92 10.70
N GLU A 206 8.21 15.34 9.53
CA GLU A 206 7.77 16.59 8.88
C GLU A 206 6.26 16.55 8.56
N LEU A 207 5.73 15.40 8.14
CA LEU A 207 4.30 15.23 7.92
C LEU A 207 3.53 15.40 9.23
N GLN A 208 4.01 14.83 10.34
CA GLN A 208 3.40 14.98 11.66
C GLN A 208 3.50 16.38 12.25
N GLU A 209 4.41 17.24 11.78
CA GLU A 209 4.41 18.67 12.13
C GLU A 209 3.21 19.39 11.51
N LYS A 210 2.75 18.94 10.33
CA LYS A 210 1.62 19.52 9.60
C LYS A 210 0.26 18.85 9.87
N TYR A 211 0.26 17.57 10.19
CA TYR A 211 -0.95 16.76 10.31
C TYR A 211 -0.97 15.90 11.58
N HIS A 212 -2.16 15.58 12.07
CA HIS A 212 -2.40 14.39 12.88
C HIS A 212 -2.45 13.18 11.94
N VAL A 213 -1.43 12.34 11.98
CA VAL A 213 -1.25 11.22 11.04
C VAL A 213 -1.71 9.91 11.68
N PHE A 214 -2.55 9.17 10.97
CA PHE A 214 -3.07 7.86 11.36
C PHE A 214 -2.83 6.85 10.25
N LEU A 215 -2.62 5.60 10.63
CA LEU A 215 -2.67 4.45 9.73
C LEU A 215 -3.90 3.62 10.07
N ILE A 216 -4.73 3.32 9.08
CA ILE A 216 -5.80 2.32 9.18
C ILE A 216 -5.29 1.08 8.48
N LEU A 217 -5.07 0.03 9.27
CA LEU A 217 -4.46 -1.21 8.83
C LEU A 217 -5.49 -2.35 8.92
N PRO A 218 -6.06 -2.77 7.78
CA PRO A 218 -6.94 -3.93 7.75
C PRO A 218 -6.13 -5.20 8.00
N LYS A 219 -6.52 -5.95 9.03
CA LYS A 219 -6.00 -7.29 9.29
C LYS A 219 -6.42 -8.19 8.13
N LYS A 220 -5.46 -8.94 7.60
CA LYS A 220 -5.73 -10.03 6.68
C LYS A 220 -5.29 -11.32 7.32
N SER A 221 -6.11 -12.36 7.18
CA SER A 221 -5.69 -13.71 7.53
C SER A 221 -4.47 -14.12 6.70
N TRP A 222 -3.72 -15.09 7.21
CA TRP A 222 -2.56 -15.64 6.52
C TRP A 222 -2.96 -16.27 5.18
N GLU A 223 -4.13 -16.89 5.13
CA GLU A 223 -4.71 -17.51 3.95
C GLU A 223 -5.05 -16.47 2.86
N GLU A 224 -5.59 -15.31 3.23
CA GLU A 224 -5.88 -14.21 2.30
C GLU A 224 -4.60 -13.60 1.73
N ARG A 225 -3.59 -13.37 2.57
CA ARG A 225 -2.28 -12.86 2.10
C ARG A 225 -1.59 -13.81 1.13
N LYS A 226 -1.65 -15.12 1.40
CA LYS A 226 -1.11 -16.12 0.50
C LYS A 226 -1.85 -16.11 -0.84
N ALA A 227 -3.18 -16.00 -0.81
CA ALA A 227 -3.99 -15.92 -2.02
C ALA A 227 -3.66 -14.70 -2.88
N ASP A 228 -3.38 -13.54 -2.28
CA ASP A 228 -2.99 -12.32 -3.00
C ASP A 228 -1.65 -12.50 -3.74
N ILE A 229 -0.68 -13.15 -3.10
CA ILE A 229 0.64 -13.44 -3.68
C ILE A 229 0.54 -14.47 -4.81
N ASP A 230 -0.21 -15.56 -4.60
CA ASP A 230 -0.47 -16.59 -5.61
C ASP A 230 -1.24 -15.98 -6.82
N ALA A 231 -2.14 -15.02 -6.57
CA ALA A 231 -2.89 -14.32 -7.61
C ALA A 231 -2.03 -13.40 -8.48
N GLU A 232 -0.94 -12.83 -7.95
CA GLU A 232 -0.02 -11.98 -8.70
C GLU A 232 0.77 -12.80 -9.74
N ILE A 233 1.44 -13.89 -9.32
CA ILE A 233 2.20 -14.76 -10.22
C ILE A 233 1.27 -15.34 -11.28
N LYS A 234 0.10 -15.83 -10.85
CA LYS A 234 -0.91 -16.34 -11.78
C LYS A 234 -1.31 -15.33 -12.83
N GLN A 235 -1.63 -14.10 -12.44
CA GLN A 235 -2.03 -13.08 -13.38
C GLN A 235 -0.90 -12.75 -14.35
N ARG A 236 0.34 -12.57 -13.88
CA ARG A 236 1.46 -12.25 -14.78
C ARG A 236 1.68 -13.37 -15.80
N VAL A 237 1.67 -14.63 -15.36
CA VAL A 237 1.77 -15.79 -16.25
C VAL A 237 0.63 -15.81 -17.28
N GLU A 238 -0.62 -15.71 -16.84
CA GLU A 238 -1.79 -15.77 -17.73
C GLU A 238 -1.85 -14.57 -18.69
N ALA A 239 -1.50 -13.36 -18.23
CA ALA A 239 -1.45 -12.14 -19.04
C ALA A 239 -0.34 -12.19 -20.10
N ALA A 240 0.77 -12.84 -19.79
CA ALA A 240 1.85 -13.11 -20.74
C ALA A 240 1.56 -14.31 -21.68
N GLY A 241 0.39 -14.96 -21.53
CA GLY A 241 -0.06 -16.09 -22.35
C GLY A 241 0.45 -17.47 -21.90
N GLY A 242 1.07 -17.55 -20.72
CA GLY A 242 1.59 -18.77 -20.12
C GLY A 242 0.54 -19.66 -19.48
N GLN A 243 0.89 -20.93 -19.27
CA GLN A 243 0.00 -21.89 -18.64
C GLN A 243 0.29 -22.01 -17.13
N TYR A 244 -0.60 -21.45 -16.30
CA TYR A 244 -0.52 -21.56 -14.84
C TYR A 244 -1.15 -22.85 -14.30
N LYS A 245 -2.32 -23.25 -14.81
CA LYS A 245 -3.11 -24.40 -14.31
C LYS A 245 -2.92 -25.67 -15.14
N ASN A 246 -3.40 -26.79 -14.61
CA ASN A 246 -3.37 -28.11 -15.29
C ASN A 246 -1.95 -28.59 -15.64
N VAL A 247 -1.04 -28.42 -14.68
CA VAL A 247 0.37 -28.82 -14.78
C VAL A 247 0.67 -30.00 -13.85
N ASP A 248 1.79 -30.67 -14.11
CA ASP A 248 2.43 -31.60 -13.16
C ASP A 248 3.47 -30.87 -12.31
N ILE A 249 4.28 -30.04 -12.98
CA ILE A 249 5.33 -29.22 -12.41
C ILE A 249 5.24 -27.85 -13.05
N ARG A 250 5.43 -26.79 -12.26
CA ARG A 250 5.63 -25.42 -12.75
C ARG A 250 6.65 -24.73 -11.88
N ALA A 251 7.53 -23.93 -12.47
CA ALA A 251 8.28 -22.89 -11.78
C ALA A 251 8.00 -21.56 -12.47
N SER A 252 7.42 -20.61 -11.75
CA SER A 252 7.22 -19.26 -12.24
C SER A 252 8.07 -18.28 -11.45
N LEU A 253 8.83 -17.45 -12.16
CA LEU A 253 9.72 -16.45 -11.61
C LEU A 253 9.14 -15.06 -11.89
N ILE A 254 9.09 -14.20 -10.89
CA ILE A 254 8.71 -12.78 -11.04
C ILE A 254 9.74 -11.88 -10.36
N TRP A 255 9.93 -10.68 -10.92
CA TRP A 255 10.76 -9.62 -10.35
C TRP A 255 10.24 -8.24 -10.78
N ASN A 256 10.84 -7.17 -10.27
CA ASN A 256 10.32 -5.80 -10.42
C ASN A 256 11.34 -4.78 -10.92
N ASN A 257 12.02 -5.09 -12.01
CA ASN A 257 12.81 -4.13 -12.77
C ASN A 257 12.96 -4.60 -14.23
N ARG A 258 13.69 -3.85 -15.05
CA ARG A 258 13.88 -4.19 -16.47
C ARG A 258 14.94 -5.26 -16.72
N ASN A 259 15.67 -5.71 -15.71
CA ASN A 259 16.72 -6.72 -15.92
C ASN A 259 16.12 -8.02 -16.46
N ASP A 260 16.96 -8.82 -17.09
CA ASP A 260 16.60 -10.08 -17.73
C ASP A 260 17.01 -11.22 -16.80
N LEU A 261 16.05 -11.72 -16.01
CA LEU A 261 16.27 -12.87 -15.14
C LEU A 261 15.66 -14.12 -15.77
N ASP A 262 16.46 -15.17 -15.86
CA ASP A 262 16.06 -16.46 -16.39
C ASP A 262 15.77 -17.45 -15.25
N VAL A 263 14.68 -18.19 -15.34
CA VAL A 263 14.44 -19.41 -14.57
C VAL A 263 14.94 -20.61 -15.37
N HIS A 264 15.73 -21.45 -14.72
CA HIS A 264 16.28 -22.66 -15.32
C HIS A 264 15.77 -23.87 -14.56
N ILE A 265 15.40 -24.92 -15.31
CA ILE A 265 15.11 -26.24 -14.72
C ILE A 265 15.95 -27.31 -15.40
N ILE A 266 16.64 -28.11 -14.60
CA ILE A 266 17.31 -29.34 -15.05
C ILE A 266 16.41 -30.52 -14.64
N PRO A 267 15.68 -31.15 -15.59
CA PRO A 267 14.90 -32.35 -15.37
C PRO A 267 15.78 -33.61 -15.26
N PRO A 268 15.21 -34.79 -14.96
CA PRO A 268 15.95 -36.04 -14.78
C PRO A 268 16.76 -36.49 -16.00
N SER A 269 16.41 -36.01 -17.20
CA SER A 269 17.18 -36.26 -18.42
C SER A 269 18.54 -35.54 -18.43
N GLY A 270 18.75 -34.55 -17.56
CA GLY A 270 19.92 -33.68 -17.54
C GLY A 270 19.85 -32.53 -18.55
N GLU A 271 18.75 -32.39 -19.28
CA GLU A 271 18.56 -31.39 -20.34
C GLU A 271 18.04 -30.07 -19.77
N GLU A 272 18.93 -29.11 -19.59
CA GLU A 272 18.58 -27.79 -19.07
C GLU A 272 17.57 -27.05 -19.96
N ILE A 273 16.51 -26.54 -19.34
CA ILE A 273 15.50 -25.69 -19.98
C ILE A 273 15.81 -24.24 -19.60
N TYR A 274 16.05 -23.41 -20.62
CA TYR A 274 16.39 -21.99 -20.49
C TYR A 274 16.09 -21.25 -21.80
N TYR A 275 16.31 -19.94 -21.88
CA TYR A 275 15.91 -19.11 -23.03
C TYR A 275 16.33 -19.65 -24.41
N ALA A 276 17.53 -20.23 -24.55
CA ALA A 276 18.01 -20.78 -25.83
C ALA A 276 17.55 -22.22 -26.10
N HIS A 277 17.01 -22.89 -25.07
CA HIS A 277 16.53 -24.26 -25.13
C HIS A 277 15.18 -24.40 -24.41
N LYS A 278 14.15 -23.75 -24.98
CA LYS A 278 12.84 -23.57 -24.33
C LYS A 278 12.01 -24.84 -24.20
N GLN A 279 12.24 -25.86 -25.02
CA GLN A 279 11.47 -27.10 -25.01
C GLN A 279 12.41 -28.28 -24.79
N SER A 280 12.21 -28.98 -23.67
CA SER A 280 12.91 -30.23 -23.39
C SER A 280 12.23 -31.41 -24.09
N ALA A 281 13.03 -32.36 -24.54
CA ALA A 281 12.57 -33.65 -25.06
C ALA A 281 11.71 -34.43 -24.04
N CYS A 282 11.84 -34.15 -22.74
CA CYS A 282 11.03 -34.74 -21.69
C CYS A 282 9.75 -33.94 -21.37
N GLY A 283 9.33 -33.05 -22.28
CA GLY A 283 8.02 -32.39 -22.24
C GLY A 283 7.95 -31.11 -21.41
N GLY A 284 9.09 -30.62 -20.94
CA GLY A 284 9.18 -29.34 -20.23
C GLY A 284 9.21 -28.18 -21.21
N TRP A 285 8.59 -27.07 -20.84
CA TRP A 285 8.47 -25.92 -21.73
C TRP A 285 8.57 -24.61 -20.95
N LEU A 286 9.53 -23.75 -21.32
CA LEU A 286 9.55 -22.31 -21.02
C LEU A 286 8.50 -21.62 -21.90
N ASP A 287 7.28 -21.46 -21.38
CA ASP A 287 6.15 -20.93 -22.14
C ASP A 287 5.99 -19.40 -21.98
N VAL A 288 6.63 -18.81 -20.98
CA VAL A 288 6.79 -17.36 -20.83
C VAL A 288 8.24 -17.02 -20.52
N ASP A 289 8.76 -16.05 -21.27
CA ASP A 289 10.09 -15.46 -21.16
C ASP A 289 9.91 -13.98 -21.46
N MET A 290 10.18 -13.13 -20.47
CA MET A 290 9.96 -11.68 -20.53
C MET A 290 11.25 -10.95 -20.17
N ASN A 291 11.39 -9.73 -20.69
CA ASN A 291 12.54 -8.85 -20.50
C ASN A 291 13.82 -9.19 -21.27
N VAL A 292 13.72 -10.00 -22.33
CA VAL A 292 14.79 -10.18 -23.35
C VAL A 292 15.39 -8.85 -23.85
N ARG A 293 14.62 -7.74 -23.83
CA ARG A 293 15.12 -6.39 -24.14
C ARG A 293 14.77 -5.35 -23.06
N GLY A 294 14.40 -5.80 -21.86
CA GLY A 294 13.98 -4.95 -20.75
C GLY A 294 12.69 -4.16 -21.02
N GLU A 295 11.72 -4.79 -21.67
CA GLU A 295 10.49 -4.15 -22.12
C GLU A 295 9.56 -3.70 -20.98
N THR A 296 9.54 -4.43 -19.86
CA THR A 296 8.67 -4.18 -18.71
C THR A 296 9.43 -4.11 -17.39
N THR A 297 8.86 -3.44 -16.40
CA THR A 297 9.34 -3.50 -15.02
C THR A 297 8.64 -4.58 -14.20
N LYS A 298 7.64 -5.27 -14.76
CA LYS A 298 6.90 -6.37 -14.11
C LYS A 298 6.97 -7.67 -14.92
N PRO A 299 8.17 -8.17 -15.21
CA PRO A 299 8.34 -9.40 -15.96
C PRO A 299 7.90 -10.63 -15.18
N VAL A 300 7.73 -11.72 -15.93
CA VAL A 300 7.51 -13.06 -15.44
C VAL A 300 8.20 -14.05 -16.37
N GLU A 301 8.74 -15.11 -15.82
CA GLU A 301 9.10 -16.32 -16.56
C GLU A 301 8.30 -17.51 -16.06
N ASN A 302 8.07 -18.48 -16.93
CA ASN A 302 7.33 -19.69 -16.58
C ASN A 302 7.86 -20.92 -17.30
N ILE A 303 8.41 -21.88 -16.55
CA ILE A 303 8.71 -23.23 -17.04
C ILE A 303 7.68 -24.19 -16.46
N ARG A 304 7.10 -25.04 -17.31
CA ARG A 304 6.12 -26.02 -16.86
C ARG A 304 6.20 -27.36 -17.59
N TRP A 305 5.59 -28.37 -16.97
CA TRP A 305 5.16 -29.61 -17.60
C TRP A 305 3.65 -29.69 -17.53
N ALA A 306 2.98 -29.87 -18.67
CA ALA A 306 1.54 -30.11 -18.69
C ALA A 306 1.20 -31.38 -17.89
N ARG A 307 -0.04 -31.47 -17.39
CA ARG A 307 -0.54 -32.64 -16.68
C ARG A 307 -0.31 -33.94 -17.47
N GLY A 308 0.29 -34.92 -16.81
CA GLY A 308 0.65 -36.22 -17.37
C GLY A 308 1.87 -36.21 -18.28
N LYS A 309 2.70 -35.16 -18.26
CA LYS A 309 3.88 -35.02 -19.11
C LYS A 309 5.20 -35.05 -18.35
N ALA A 310 5.21 -34.75 -17.05
CA ALA A 310 6.45 -34.73 -16.29
C ALA A 310 7.01 -36.15 -16.08
N PRO A 311 8.28 -36.44 -16.44
CA PRO A 311 8.90 -37.72 -16.13
C PRO A 311 9.16 -37.88 -14.63
N LYS A 312 9.16 -39.13 -14.16
CA LYS A 312 9.62 -39.45 -12.81
C LYS A 312 11.11 -39.15 -12.67
N GLY A 313 11.49 -38.51 -11.56
CA GLY A 313 12.89 -38.35 -11.17
C GLY A 313 13.17 -37.04 -10.47
N HIS A 314 14.45 -36.69 -10.42
CA HIS A 314 14.98 -35.54 -9.72
C HIS A 314 15.06 -34.29 -10.62
N TYR A 315 14.60 -33.15 -10.10
CA TYR A 315 14.58 -31.86 -10.79
C TYR A 315 15.34 -30.82 -9.97
N LYS A 316 16.02 -29.89 -10.66
CA LYS A 316 16.72 -28.77 -10.02
C LYS A 316 16.27 -27.46 -10.64
N VAL A 317 15.98 -26.47 -9.80
CA VAL A 317 15.53 -25.13 -10.17
C VAL A 317 16.55 -24.10 -9.70
N PHE A 318 16.94 -23.19 -10.57
CA PHE A 318 17.79 -22.04 -10.23
C PHE A 318 17.40 -20.83 -11.07
N VAL A 319 17.82 -19.65 -10.61
CA VAL A 319 17.63 -18.37 -11.30
C VAL A 319 18.98 -17.84 -11.72
N GLN A 320 19.06 -17.30 -12.93
CA GLN A 320 20.25 -16.67 -13.48
C GLN A 320 19.91 -15.21 -13.84
N ASN A 321 20.84 -14.30 -13.61
CA ASN A 321 20.76 -12.98 -14.24
C ASN A 321 21.46 -13.04 -15.59
N TYR A 322 20.67 -12.98 -16.66
CA TYR A 322 21.19 -12.99 -18.01
C TYR A 322 21.78 -11.63 -18.39
N ALA A 323 21.01 -10.56 -18.19
CA ALA A 323 21.42 -9.21 -18.55
C ALA A 323 20.86 -8.12 -17.62
N PHE A 324 21.70 -7.11 -17.36
CA PHE A 324 21.23 -5.85 -16.79
C PHE A 324 20.72 -4.94 -17.90
N HIS A 325 19.49 -4.44 -17.73
CA HIS A 325 18.90 -3.42 -18.60
C HIS A 325 18.71 -2.08 -17.87
N GLU A 326 18.87 -2.07 -16.56
CA GLU A 326 18.91 -0.85 -15.76
C GLU A 326 20.28 -0.15 -15.89
N ASN A 327 20.28 1.19 -15.90
CA ASN A 327 21.51 2.00 -16.01
C ASN A 327 22.55 1.74 -14.91
N LYS A 328 22.10 1.19 -13.78
CA LYS A 328 22.95 0.79 -12.64
C LYS A 328 22.75 -0.70 -12.41
N HIS A 329 23.84 -1.46 -12.48
CA HIS A 329 23.86 -2.90 -12.17
C HIS A 329 23.66 -3.12 -10.66
N SER A 330 22.42 -2.97 -10.22
CA SER A 330 22.02 -3.12 -8.83
C SER A 330 21.43 -4.51 -8.62
N PRO A 331 21.52 -5.08 -7.41
CA PRO A 331 20.95 -6.40 -7.13
C PRO A 331 19.44 -6.42 -7.42
N THR A 332 18.96 -7.50 -8.04
CA THR A 332 17.53 -7.67 -8.36
C THR A 332 16.90 -8.66 -7.39
N SER A 333 15.97 -8.20 -6.56
CA SER A 333 15.13 -9.11 -5.77
C SER A 333 14.15 -9.86 -6.68
N PHE A 334 13.99 -11.16 -6.46
CA PHE A 334 13.07 -11.98 -7.23
C PHE A 334 12.30 -12.98 -6.36
N ARG A 335 11.17 -13.46 -6.88
CA ARG A 335 10.31 -14.49 -6.26
C ARG A 335 10.11 -15.64 -7.25
N VAL A 336 10.21 -16.87 -6.76
CA VAL A 336 9.91 -18.09 -7.53
C VAL A 336 8.80 -18.88 -6.83
N GLU A 337 7.80 -19.30 -7.58
CA GLU A 337 6.79 -20.27 -7.14
C GLU A 337 7.02 -21.59 -7.88
N VAL A 338 7.19 -22.68 -7.13
CA VAL A 338 7.34 -24.03 -7.66
C VAL A 338 6.13 -24.88 -7.25
N GLU A 339 5.33 -25.29 -8.22
CA GLU A 339 4.26 -26.27 -8.04
C GLU A 339 4.77 -27.66 -8.43
N VAL A 340 4.57 -28.66 -7.57
CA VAL A 340 4.91 -30.06 -7.82
C VAL A 340 3.73 -30.93 -7.40
N ALA A 341 3.06 -31.57 -8.36
CA ALA A 341 1.91 -32.44 -8.12
C ALA A 341 0.78 -31.78 -7.30
N GLY A 342 0.59 -30.46 -7.45
CA GLY A 342 -0.39 -29.65 -6.69
C GLY A 342 0.13 -29.09 -5.35
N GLU A 343 1.33 -29.48 -4.91
CA GLU A 343 2.00 -28.85 -3.76
C GLU A 343 2.78 -27.62 -4.24
N ILE A 344 2.43 -26.45 -3.73
CA ILE A 344 3.05 -25.17 -4.11
C ILE A 344 4.04 -24.74 -3.03
N LYS A 345 5.26 -24.39 -3.45
CA LYS A 345 6.31 -23.80 -2.61
C LYS A 345 6.79 -22.47 -3.18
N HIS A 346 7.22 -21.57 -2.32
CA HIS A 346 7.65 -20.23 -2.71
C HIS A 346 9.07 -19.95 -2.21
N PHE A 347 9.88 -19.31 -3.06
CA PHE A 347 11.29 -18.96 -2.80
C PHE A 347 11.59 -17.51 -3.18
N GLU A 348 12.55 -16.88 -2.51
CA GLU A 348 12.98 -15.51 -2.74
C GLU A 348 14.49 -15.50 -2.85
N GLY A 349 15.01 -14.60 -3.67
CA GLY A 349 16.44 -14.43 -3.84
C GLY A 349 16.78 -13.01 -4.24
N ILE A 350 18.08 -12.75 -4.24
CA ILE A 350 18.66 -11.50 -4.71
C ILE A 350 19.65 -11.91 -5.78
N ALA A 351 19.29 -11.71 -7.03
CA ALA A 351 20.16 -11.97 -8.15
C ALA A 351 21.24 -10.88 -8.20
N SER A 352 22.47 -11.32 -8.42
CA SER A 352 23.61 -10.46 -8.75
C SER A 352 23.96 -9.39 -7.71
N PRO A 353 24.13 -9.76 -6.42
CA PRO A 353 24.49 -8.82 -5.35
C PRO A 353 25.79 -8.03 -5.62
N ASN A 354 26.70 -8.59 -6.44
CA ASN A 354 27.98 -8.01 -6.82
C ASN A 354 28.02 -7.57 -8.30
N GLY A 355 26.87 -7.52 -8.99
CA GLY A 355 26.79 -7.18 -10.41
C GLY A 355 27.22 -8.29 -11.38
N GLU A 356 27.24 -9.54 -10.93
CA GLU A 356 27.53 -10.73 -11.74
C GLU A 356 26.41 -11.05 -12.76
N THR A 357 26.74 -11.69 -13.87
CA THR A 357 25.77 -12.22 -14.84
C THR A 357 26.17 -13.63 -15.29
N GLY A 358 25.31 -14.30 -16.06
CA GLY A 358 25.58 -15.65 -16.58
C GLY A 358 25.80 -16.68 -15.46
N PRO A 359 26.59 -17.75 -15.67
CA PRO A 359 26.74 -18.83 -14.70
C PRO A 359 27.23 -18.40 -13.31
N SER A 360 28.00 -17.30 -13.22
CA SER A 360 28.44 -16.73 -11.93
C SER A 360 27.30 -16.14 -11.10
N SER A 361 26.16 -15.79 -11.72
CA SER A 361 24.98 -15.26 -11.06
C SER A 361 23.95 -16.32 -10.67
N ASN A 362 24.23 -17.60 -10.96
CA ASN A 362 23.31 -18.69 -10.68
C ASN A 362 22.99 -18.76 -9.18
N GLN A 363 21.74 -18.50 -8.85
CA GLN A 363 21.20 -18.67 -7.52
C GLN A 363 20.34 -19.93 -7.49
N TYR A 364 20.80 -20.91 -6.72
CA TYR A 364 20.04 -22.13 -6.48
C TYR A 364 18.74 -21.81 -5.73
N VAL A 365 17.63 -22.38 -6.20
CA VAL A 365 16.29 -22.14 -5.63
C VAL A 365 15.80 -23.38 -4.90
N TYR A 366 15.68 -24.51 -5.61
CA TYR A 366 15.03 -25.70 -5.06
C TYR A 366 15.36 -26.96 -5.87
N GLU A 367 15.33 -28.12 -5.22
CA GLU A 367 15.39 -29.43 -5.87
C GLU A 367 14.34 -30.37 -5.29
N PHE A 368 13.80 -31.26 -6.11
CA PHE A 368 12.73 -32.16 -5.70
C PHE A 368 12.68 -33.42 -6.54
N ASP A 369 12.12 -34.48 -5.96
CA ASP A 369 11.78 -35.70 -6.68
C ASP A 369 10.29 -35.70 -7.02
N PHE A 370 9.98 -35.85 -8.32
CA PHE A 370 8.62 -36.03 -8.80
C PHE A 370 8.36 -37.51 -9.12
N ASP A 371 7.22 -38.01 -8.68
CA ASP A 371 6.72 -39.34 -9.03
C ASP A 371 5.24 -39.24 -9.44
N PRO A 372 4.89 -39.45 -10.73
CA PRO A 372 3.53 -39.33 -11.21
C PRO A 372 2.57 -40.37 -10.60
N ALA A 373 3.11 -41.43 -9.96
CA ALA A 373 2.31 -42.43 -9.27
C ALA A 373 1.90 -42.01 -7.84
N LYS A 374 2.53 -40.97 -7.26
CA LYS A 374 2.15 -40.50 -5.92
C LYS A 374 0.82 -39.73 -6.00
N PRO A 375 -0.07 -39.91 -5.01
CA PRO A 375 -1.31 -39.15 -4.95
C PRO A 375 -0.98 -37.66 -4.83
N ARG A 376 -1.69 -36.85 -5.62
CA ARG A 376 -1.61 -35.39 -5.55
C ARG A 376 -2.20 -34.92 -4.22
N LYS A 377 -1.56 -33.96 -3.57
CA LYS A 377 -2.18 -33.26 -2.45
C LYS A 377 -3.12 -32.21 -3.03
N ASN A 378 -4.33 -32.12 -2.49
CA ASN A 378 -5.15 -30.93 -2.68
C ASN A 378 -4.44 -29.77 -1.97
N SER A 379 -4.63 -28.54 -2.45
CA SER A 379 -3.96 -27.31 -2.02
C SER A 379 -4.31 -26.84 -0.59
N GLU A 380 -4.60 -27.77 0.32
CA GLU A 380 -4.95 -27.56 1.72
C GLU A 380 -4.15 -28.55 2.58
N GLY A 381 -3.08 -28.08 3.25
CA GLY A 381 -2.42 -28.83 4.35
C GLY A 381 -0.88 -28.86 4.39
N GLU A 382 -0.32 -27.83 5.04
CA GLU A 382 0.83 -27.76 5.98
C GLU A 382 2.07 -28.68 5.84
N VAL A 383 3.26 -28.06 5.80
CA VAL A 383 4.25 -28.00 6.91
C VAL A 383 5.04 -26.69 6.80
N LEU A 384 5.24 -26.04 7.96
CA LEU A 384 6.03 -24.84 8.23
C LEU A 384 7.53 -25.08 8.03
N GLU A 385 8.22 -24.20 7.30
CA GLU A 385 9.63 -23.86 7.51
C GLU A 385 9.78 -22.33 7.55
N GLU A 386 10.66 -21.87 8.44
CA GLU A 386 10.76 -20.50 8.95
C GLU A 386 11.06 -19.42 7.90
N ASP A 387 10.20 -18.39 7.91
CA ASP A 387 10.45 -16.95 7.79
C ASP A 387 10.82 -16.31 6.43
N LYS A 388 10.06 -16.65 5.39
CA LYS A 388 10.07 -15.90 4.11
C LYS A 388 9.01 -14.79 4.04
N TYR A 389 7.86 -14.96 4.70
CA TYR A 389 6.77 -13.98 4.69
C TYR A 389 6.73 -13.08 5.94
N ALA A 390 7.83 -13.06 6.70
CA ALA A 390 7.95 -12.25 7.91
C ALA A 390 7.51 -10.79 7.66
N ARG A 391 7.92 -10.22 6.52
CA ARG A 391 7.63 -8.82 6.13
C ARG A 391 6.15 -8.53 5.91
N TYR A 392 5.35 -9.55 5.61
CA TYR A 392 3.91 -9.43 5.43
C TYR A 392 3.13 -9.72 6.72
N ARG A 393 3.79 -10.12 7.80
CA ARG A 393 3.09 -10.33 9.07
C ARG A 393 2.63 -8.97 9.62
N ASP A 394 1.40 -8.94 10.13
CA ASP A 394 0.85 -7.74 10.77
C ASP A 394 1.79 -7.20 11.83
N GLU A 395 2.44 -8.07 12.61
CA GLU A 395 3.38 -7.63 13.63
C GLU A 395 4.57 -6.87 13.04
N VAL A 396 5.13 -7.33 11.92
CA VAL A 396 6.30 -6.67 11.29
C VAL A 396 5.90 -5.34 10.66
N ILE A 397 4.74 -5.29 9.99
CA ILE A 397 4.20 -4.04 9.41
C ILE A 397 3.91 -3.04 10.53
N VAL A 398 3.22 -3.47 11.59
CA VAL A 398 2.92 -2.62 12.76
C VAL A 398 4.20 -2.12 13.43
N GLU A 399 5.20 -2.98 13.64
CA GLU A 399 6.49 -2.56 14.20
C GLU A 399 7.22 -1.59 13.29
N GLN A 400 7.18 -1.78 11.97
CA GLN A 400 7.76 -0.84 11.02
C GLN A 400 7.08 0.54 11.12
N TRP A 401 5.76 0.58 11.11
CA TRP A 401 4.99 1.81 11.24
C TRP A 401 5.14 2.47 12.62
N ALA A 402 5.27 1.69 13.69
CA ALA A 402 5.50 2.18 15.05
C ALA A 402 6.84 2.92 15.23
N ASN A 403 7.79 2.74 14.30
CA ASN A 403 9.04 3.50 14.30
C ASN A 403 8.87 4.95 13.80
N VAL A 404 7.78 5.23 13.07
CA VAL A 404 7.53 6.55 12.46
C VAL A 404 6.24 7.21 12.93
N LEU A 405 5.28 6.44 13.44
CA LEU A 405 4.02 6.92 14.00
C LEU A 405 3.85 6.43 15.45
N PRO A 406 3.15 7.20 16.31
CA PRO A 406 2.70 6.71 17.61
C PRO A 406 1.85 5.44 17.46
N ARG A 407 2.06 4.44 18.32
CA ARG A 407 1.33 3.15 18.24
C ARG A 407 -0.18 3.33 18.35
N GLU A 408 -0.62 4.29 19.15
CA GLU A 408 -2.03 4.65 19.31
C GLU A 408 -2.68 5.25 18.04
N ASN A 409 -1.88 5.65 17.06
CA ASN A 409 -2.35 6.15 15.76
C ASN A 409 -2.35 5.05 14.68
N ILE A 410 -1.96 3.81 15.02
CA ILE A 410 -2.06 2.63 14.16
C ILE A 410 -3.35 1.90 14.53
N LEU A 411 -4.37 2.05 13.69
CA LEU A 411 -5.74 1.61 13.92
C LEU A 411 -5.98 0.31 13.16
N LEU A 412 -5.92 -0.82 13.87
CA LEU A 412 -6.16 -2.15 13.31
C LEU A 412 -7.65 -2.39 13.13
N ILE A 413 -8.07 -2.81 11.94
CA ILE A 413 -9.47 -3.16 11.66
C ILE A 413 -9.59 -4.58 11.13
N GLU A 414 -10.68 -5.27 11.44
CA GLU A 414 -10.92 -6.63 10.95
C GLU A 414 -11.82 -6.65 9.72
N ASP A 415 -12.82 -5.77 9.68
CA ASP A 415 -13.70 -5.61 8.53
C ASP A 415 -13.39 -4.28 7.81
N PRO A 416 -13.03 -4.31 6.52
CA PRO A 416 -12.84 -3.10 5.69
C PRO A 416 -14.05 -2.15 5.71
N ASN A 417 -15.25 -2.66 6.00
CA ASN A 417 -16.46 -1.84 6.15
C ASN A 417 -16.39 -0.85 7.32
N THR A 418 -15.47 -1.04 8.27
CA THR A 418 -15.28 -0.17 9.45
C THR A 418 -14.34 1.01 9.22
N ILE A 419 -13.63 1.08 8.08
CA ILE A 419 -12.63 2.15 7.81
C ILE A 419 -13.23 3.54 8.05
N ILE A 420 -14.43 3.79 7.52
CA ILE A 420 -15.13 5.08 7.64
C ILE A 420 -15.46 5.41 9.09
N ASP A 421 -15.98 4.46 9.86
CA ASP A 421 -16.33 4.68 11.26
C ASP A 421 -15.09 4.91 12.12
N VAL A 422 -13.99 4.22 11.83
CA VAL A 422 -12.70 4.42 12.50
C VAL A 422 -12.12 5.81 12.19
N MET A 423 -12.21 6.29 10.95
CA MET A 423 -11.82 7.66 10.59
C MET A 423 -12.65 8.70 11.34
N LEU A 424 -13.99 8.54 11.36
CA LEU A 424 -14.89 9.45 12.08
C LEU A 424 -14.61 9.43 13.58
N GLY A 425 -14.35 8.27 14.16
CA GLY A 425 -13.99 8.13 15.56
C GLY A 425 -12.67 8.82 15.88
N ALA A 426 -11.65 8.66 15.03
CA ALA A 426 -10.39 9.38 15.19
C ALA A 426 -10.58 10.91 15.15
N LEU A 427 -11.39 11.42 14.21
CA LEU A 427 -11.77 12.84 14.16
C LEU A 427 -12.54 13.28 15.42
N SER A 428 -13.51 12.48 15.88
CA SER A 428 -14.30 12.77 17.08
C SER A 428 -13.42 12.85 18.34
N LEU A 429 -12.50 11.90 18.52
CA LEU A 429 -11.60 11.84 19.66
C LEU A 429 -10.53 12.96 19.66
N VAL A 430 -9.98 13.27 18.48
CA VAL A 430 -8.84 14.20 18.35
C VAL A 430 -9.28 15.63 18.09
N ALA A 431 -10.26 15.85 17.22
CA ALA A 431 -10.73 17.17 16.85
C ALA A 431 -11.79 17.70 17.81
N ALA A 432 -12.87 16.93 18.02
CA ALA A 432 -13.97 17.34 18.89
C ALA A 432 -13.65 17.14 20.38
N GLY A 433 -12.64 16.31 20.68
CA GLY A 433 -12.23 16.02 22.05
C GLY A 433 -13.24 15.16 22.81
N ASN A 434 -14.12 14.46 22.10
CA ASN A 434 -15.08 13.52 22.66
C ASN A 434 -14.36 12.32 23.30
N ASP A 435 -15.08 11.59 24.15
CA ASP A 435 -14.64 10.26 24.60
C ASP A 435 -15.22 9.17 23.69
N LEU A 436 -14.66 7.96 23.82
CA LEU A 436 -15.03 6.81 22.99
C LEU A 436 -16.48 6.40 23.23
N ASP A 437 -16.98 6.51 24.46
CA ASP A 437 -18.35 6.17 24.81
C ASP A 437 -19.36 7.09 24.10
N THR A 438 -19.06 8.39 24.05
CA THR A 438 -19.86 9.39 23.32
C THR A 438 -19.92 9.05 21.83
N PHE A 439 -18.78 8.68 21.24
CA PHE A 439 -18.74 8.27 19.84
C PHE A 439 -19.52 6.98 19.59
N ILE A 440 -19.39 5.96 20.46
CA ILE A 440 -20.15 4.70 20.37
C ILE A 440 -21.66 4.96 20.43
N VAL A 441 -22.11 5.91 21.26
CA VAL A 441 -23.53 6.31 21.31
C VAL A 441 -23.98 6.92 19.98
N ASP A 442 -23.15 7.77 19.36
CA ASP A 442 -23.45 8.29 18.00
C ASP A 442 -23.54 7.15 16.97
N MET A 443 -22.65 6.15 17.01
CA MET A 443 -22.75 4.99 16.12
C MET A 443 -24.08 4.23 16.28
N LYS A 444 -24.53 4.03 17.53
CA LYS A 444 -25.81 3.35 17.82
C LYS A 444 -27.00 4.13 17.26
N ASN A 445 -26.95 5.46 17.32
CA ASN A 445 -28.01 6.31 16.78
C ASN A 445 -28.07 6.31 15.25
N ARG A 446 -27.03 5.81 14.56
CA ARG A 446 -26.95 5.67 13.10
C ARG A 446 -27.42 4.29 12.60
N ASP A 447 -28.05 3.47 13.46
CA ASP A 447 -28.43 2.09 13.17
C ASP A 447 -27.25 1.23 12.67
N THR A 448 -26.04 1.55 13.14
CA THR A 448 -24.84 0.78 12.78
C THR A 448 -24.91 -0.60 13.44
N ALA A 449 -24.56 -1.65 12.69
CA ALA A 449 -24.61 -3.02 13.20
C ALA A 449 -23.70 -3.18 14.43
N ASN A 450 -24.18 -3.87 15.47
CA ASN A 450 -23.45 -4.04 16.73
C ASN A 450 -22.03 -4.60 16.55
N ALA A 451 -21.83 -5.50 15.58
CA ALA A 451 -20.51 -6.06 15.26
C ALA A 451 -19.52 -4.97 14.78
N LEU A 452 -19.97 -4.04 13.93
CA LEU A 452 -19.15 -2.93 13.44
C LEU A 452 -18.83 -1.94 14.57
N ILE A 453 -19.77 -1.71 15.49
CA ILE A 453 -19.56 -0.86 16.67
C ILE A 453 -18.47 -1.45 17.57
N GLU A 454 -18.52 -2.76 17.83
CA GLU A 454 -17.53 -3.44 18.65
C GLU A 454 -16.13 -3.36 18.03
N GLN A 455 -16.01 -3.69 16.74
CA GLN A 455 -14.73 -3.62 16.02
C GLN A 455 -14.17 -2.20 15.96
N THR A 456 -15.01 -1.20 15.70
CA THR A 456 -14.61 0.22 15.71
C THR A 456 -14.13 0.66 17.10
N GLY A 457 -14.84 0.23 18.15
CA GLY A 457 -14.43 0.50 19.54
C GLY A 457 -13.07 -0.10 19.88
N GLN A 458 -12.81 -1.34 19.46
CA GLN A 458 -11.53 -2.00 19.64
C GLN A 458 -10.39 -1.27 18.91
N ALA A 459 -10.62 -0.87 17.65
CA ALA A 459 -9.63 -0.16 16.85
C ALA A 459 -9.22 1.21 17.48
N LEU A 460 -10.17 1.90 18.12
CA LEU A 460 -9.97 3.23 18.69
C LEU A 460 -9.53 3.22 20.16
N GLU A 461 -9.50 2.07 20.83
CA GLU A 461 -9.27 1.98 22.27
C GLU A 461 -7.90 2.55 22.67
N GLY A 462 -6.84 2.23 21.91
CA GLY A 462 -5.49 2.75 22.15
C GLY A 462 -5.43 4.29 22.04
N LEU A 463 -6.08 4.83 21.01
CA LEU A 463 -6.19 6.27 20.78
C LEU A 463 -6.97 6.95 21.92
N ALA A 464 -8.09 6.37 22.36
CA ALA A 464 -8.91 6.93 23.45
C ALA A 464 -8.17 6.93 24.81
N LYS A 465 -7.42 5.86 25.12
CA LYS A 465 -6.63 5.75 26.36
C LYS A 465 -5.53 6.81 26.43
N SER A 466 -4.76 6.98 25.35
CA SER A 466 -3.69 7.99 25.28
C SER A 466 -4.21 9.41 25.54
N ARG A 467 -5.39 9.73 25.00
CA ARG A 467 -6.04 11.05 25.16
C ARG A 467 -6.55 11.29 26.56
N THR A 468 -7.08 10.25 27.21
CA THR A 468 -7.50 10.34 28.61
C THR A 468 -6.31 10.66 29.51
N LEU A 469 -5.16 10.00 29.30
CA LEU A 469 -3.93 10.25 30.06
C LEU A 469 -3.40 11.68 29.85
N ALA A 470 -3.34 12.16 28.61
CA ALA A 470 -2.92 13.53 28.31
C ALA A 470 -3.84 14.61 28.94
N LYS A 471 -5.15 14.37 28.99
CA LYS A 471 -6.12 15.26 29.66
C LYS A 471 -5.94 15.27 31.20
N VAL A 472 -5.48 14.17 31.80
CA VAL A 472 -5.22 14.07 33.24
C VAL A 472 -3.92 14.78 33.63
N GLU A 473 -2.84 14.62 32.85
CA GLU A 473 -1.55 15.29 33.11
C GLU A 473 -1.65 16.82 33.04
N THR A 474 -2.37 17.34 32.04
CA THR A 474 -2.61 18.79 31.90
C THR A 474 -3.42 19.40 33.05
N LYS A 475 -4.29 18.62 33.70
CA LYS A 475 -5.00 19.04 34.92
C LYS A 475 -4.18 18.91 36.20
N GLY A 476 -3.08 18.14 36.19
CA GLY A 476 -2.21 17.87 37.34
C GLY A 476 -1.23 18.99 37.71
N ILE A 477 -1.06 20.01 36.86
CA ILE A 477 -0.21 21.17 37.14
C ILE A 477 -1.01 22.18 37.98
N LEU A 478 -1.07 21.95 39.29
CA LEU A 478 -1.56 22.95 40.25
C LEU A 478 -0.54 24.09 40.37
N PRO A 479 -0.93 25.37 40.28
CA PRO A 479 -0.02 26.47 40.56
C PRO A 479 0.41 26.41 42.03
N GLN A 480 1.72 26.35 42.28
CA GLN A 480 2.27 26.47 43.63
C GLN A 480 1.86 27.83 44.20
N LYS A 481 0.92 27.82 45.14
CA LYS A 481 0.66 28.95 46.03
C LYS A 481 1.88 29.11 46.93
N ASP A 482 2.65 30.15 46.64
CA ASP A 482 3.72 30.62 47.48
C ASP A 482 3.14 31.00 48.86
N SER A 483 3.39 30.14 49.85
CA SER A 483 2.86 30.30 51.20
C SER A 483 4.01 30.42 52.19
N GLY A 484 4.27 31.66 52.62
CA GLY A 484 4.91 31.89 53.92
C GLY A 484 5.91 33.03 53.97
N LYS A 485 5.44 34.20 54.43
CA LYS A 485 6.11 34.91 55.54
C LYS A 485 5.12 35.83 56.27
N LYS A 486 4.54 35.31 57.35
CA LYS A 486 3.96 36.12 58.43
C LYS A 486 5.08 37.00 59.02
N ARG A 487 5.00 38.32 58.85
CA ARG A 487 5.73 39.29 59.68
C ARG A 487 4.81 39.70 60.83
N GLY A 488 5.20 39.33 62.05
CA GLY A 488 4.54 39.72 63.28
C GLY A 488 4.61 41.22 63.51
N GLY A 489 3.52 41.79 64.03
CA GLY A 489 3.47 43.16 64.50
C GLY A 489 4.30 43.33 65.77
N GLY A 490 5.19 44.32 65.77
CA GLY A 490 5.82 44.90 66.94
C GLY A 490 5.60 46.41 66.89
N ALA A 491 4.90 46.93 67.90
CA ALA A 491 4.58 48.35 68.06
C ALA A 491 5.81 49.21 68.42
N LYS A 492 5.90 50.44 67.89
CA LYS A 492 5.99 51.73 68.62
C LYS A 492 6.55 52.86 67.74
N ARG A 493 5.88 54.02 67.85
CA ARG A 493 6.34 55.44 67.87
C ARG A 493 7.38 55.84 66.79
N LEU A 494 7.19 56.89 66.00
CA LEU A 494 6.69 58.24 66.25
C LEU A 494 6.23 58.83 64.91
#